data_AF-A7RMR8-F1
#
_entry.id   AF-A7RMR8-F1
#
_cell.length_a   1.000
_cell.length_b   1.000
_cell.length_c   1.000
_cell.angle_alpha   90.00
_cell.angle_beta   90.00
_cell.angle_gamma   90.00
#
_symmetry.space_group_name_H-M   'P 1'
#
loop_
_entity.id
_entity.type
_entity.pdbx_description
1 polymer ?
#
loop_
_entity_poly.entity_id
_entity_poly.type
_entity_poly.pdbx_seq_one_letter_code
_entity_poly.pdbx_strand_id
1 'polypeptide(L)'
;VIFLRYYLLVFVIAQLLMGAGTTPLFSLGPAYIDENVHPKSMPIYLSFWYAATILGPGLGFVVGGYFLSMFVDLKQPSGVNLDADDPRWIGAWWLGFVIGGSMLFVSAFGLLGFPAELP
;
A
#
# COMPACT_ATOMS: atom_id res chain seq x y z
N VAL A 1 -17.31 -6.99 23.33
CA VAL A 1 -17.43 -8.04 22.29
C VAL A 1 -18.06 -7.52 20.99
N ILE A 2 -19.19 -6.81 21.02
CA ILE A 2 -19.89 -6.33 19.80
C ILE A 2 -19.07 -5.28 19.02
N PHE A 3 -18.50 -4.26 19.68
CA PHE A 3 -17.66 -3.25 19.02
C PHE A 3 -16.47 -3.87 18.27
N LEU A 4 -15.78 -4.84 18.88
CA LEU A 4 -14.65 -5.54 18.25
C LEU A 4 -15.05 -6.26 16.95
N ARG A 5 -16.28 -6.77 16.86
CA ARG A 5 -16.79 -7.43 15.64
C ARG A 5 -16.99 -6.44 14.50
N TYR A 6 -17.46 -5.22 14.78
CA TYR A 6 -17.59 -4.18 13.75
C TYR A 6 -16.23 -3.73 13.22
N TYR A 7 -15.24 -3.53 14.09
CA TYR A 7 -13.88 -3.22 13.65
C TYR A 7 -13.30 -4.31 12.75
N LEU A 8 -13.49 -5.59 13.11
CA LEU A 8 -13.05 -6.70 12.28
C LEU A 8 -13.74 -6.71 10.92
N LEU A 9 -15.05 -6.47 10.85
CA LEU A 9 -15.79 -6.43 9.60
C LEU A 9 -15.31 -5.28 8.69
N VAL A 10 -15.13 -4.09 9.25
CA VAL A 10 -14.58 -2.94 8.51
C VAL A 10 -13.19 -3.28 7.96
N PHE A 11 -12.35 -3.91 8.78
CA PHE A 11 -11.01 -4.32 8.36
C PHE A 11 -11.05 -5.34 7.23
N VAL A 12 -11.90 -6.37 7.32
CA VAL A 12 -12.06 -7.38 6.26
C VAL A 12 -12.54 -6.75 4.97
N ILE A 13 -13.54 -5.86 5.02
CA ILE A 13 -14.04 -5.16 3.82
C ILE A 13 -12.93 -4.30 3.21
N ALA A 14 -12.15 -3.58 4.02
CA ALA A 14 -11.03 -2.78 3.54
C ALA A 14 -9.96 -3.64 2.84
N GLN A 15 -9.62 -4.83 3.38
CA GLN A 15 -8.67 -5.75 2.76
C GLN A 15 -9.21 -6.30 1.42
N LEU A 16 -10.50 -6.63 1.35
CA LEU A 16 -11.14 -7.06 0.10
C LEU A 16 -11.12 -5.96 -0.96
N LEU A 17 -11.46 -4.73 -0.59
CA LEU A 17 -11.39 -3.57 -1.50
C LEU A 17 -9.96 -3.31 -1.97
N MET A 18 -8.97 -3.41 -1.08
CA MET A 18 -7.57 -3.26 -1.42
C MET A 18 -7.12 -4.34 -2.42
N GLY A 19 -7.49 -5.60 -2.19
CA GLY A 19 -7.23 -6.69 -3.13
C GLY A 19 -7.89 -6.49 -4.49
N ALA A 20 -9.17 -6.09 -4.50
CA ALA A 20 -9.92 -5.80 -5.72
C ALA A 20 -9.29 -4.65 -6.53
N GLY A 21 -8.87 -3.57 -5.87
CA GLY A 21 -8.21 -2.44 -6.54
C GLY A 21 -6.78 -2.74 -7.00
N THR A 22 -6.07 -3.64 -6.32
CA THR A 22 -4.69 -4.02 -6.66
C THR A 22 -4.62 -4.99 -7.84
N THR A 23 -5.58 -5.88 -7.97
CA THR A 23 -5.64 -6.90 -9.04
C THR A 23 -5.51 -6.33 -10.46
N PRO A 24 -6.30 -5.32 -10.88
CA PRO A 24 -6.20 -4.76 -12.23
C PRO A 24 -4.86 -4.06 -12.48
N LEU A 25 -4.18 -3.53 -11.46
CA LEU A 25 -2.84 -2.96 -11.66
C LEU A 25 -1.87 -4.03 -12.17
N PHE A 26 -1.90 -5.23 -11.60
CA PHE A 26 -1.00 -6.32 -11.97
C PHE A 26 -1.35 -7.01 -13.29
N SER A 27 -2.63 -7.06 -13.66
CA SER A 27 -3.05 -7.64 -14.94
C SER A 27 -3.03 -6.64 -16.09
N LEU A 28 -3.59 -5.45 -15.90
CA LEU A 28 -3.73 -4.43 -16.96
C LEU A 28 -2.48 -3.58 -17.14
N GLY A 29 -1.67 -3.37 -16.08
CA GLY A 29 -0.45 -2.56 -16.18
C GLY A 29 0.54 -3.09 -17.22
N PRO A 30 0.95 -4.37 -17.16
CA PRO A 30 1.81 -4.97 -18.18
C PRO A 30 1.17 -4.99 -19.57
N ALA A 31 -0.13 -5.32 -19.67
CA ALA A 31 -0.84 -5.35 -20.95
C ALA A 31 -0.86 -3.96 -21.63
N TYR A 32 -1.14 -2.91 -20.86
CA TYR A 32 -1.10 -1.53 -21.34
C TYR A 32 0.29 -1.18 -21.89
N ILE A 33 1.36 -1.55 -21.17
CA ILE A 33 2.74 -1.30 -21.62
C ILE A 33 3.03 -2.05 -22.93
N ASP A 34 2.61 -3.31 -23.03
CA ASP A 34 2.81 -4.16 -24.21
C ASP A 34 2.11 -3.58 -25.47
N GLU A 35 0.90 -3.06 -25.30
CA GLU A 35 0.09 -2.53 -26.40
C GLU A 35 0.48 -1.10 -26.82
N ASN A 36 0.99 -0.28 -25.89
CA ASN A 36 1.20 1.16 -26.14
C ASN A 36 2.67 1.59 -26.30
N VAL A 37 3.63 0.72 -25.99
CA VAL A 37 5.07 1.03 -26.11
C VAL A 37 5.67 0.34 -27.33
N HIS A 38 6.47 1.06 -28.11
CA HIS A 38 7.13 0.50 -29.28
C HIS A 38 7.97 -0.77 -28.91
N PRO A 39 7.92 -1.86 -29.70
CA PRO A 39 8.52 -3.16 -29.32
C PRO A 39 10.00 -3.12 -28.96
N LYS A 40 10.78 -2.20 -29.55
CA LYS A 40 12.21 -2.00 -29.23
C LYS A 40 12.45 -1.46 -27.81
N SER A 41 11.51 -0.71 -27.24
CA SER A 41 11.65 -0.06 -25.93
C SER A 41 10.85 -0.77 -24.84
N MET A 42 9.78 -1.48 -25.21
CA MET A 42 8.89 -2.22 -24.31
C MET A 42 9.61 -3.08 -23.25
N PRO A 43 10.67 -3.86 -23.57
CA PRO A 43 11.34 -4.68 -22.56
C PRO A 43 11.90 -3.88 -21.38
N ILE A 44 12.38 -2.66 -21.61
CA ILE A 44 12.93 -1.80 -20.55
C ILE A 44 11.79 -1.31 -19.63
N TYR A 45 10.64 -0.93 -20.19
CA TYR A 45 9.48 -0.48 -19.41
C TYR A 45 8.93 -1.60 -18.53
N LEU A 46 8.76 -2.81 -19.10
CA LEU A 46 8.35 -3.99 -18.33
C LEU A 46 9.38 -4.36 -17.26
N SER A 47 10.67 -4.23 -17.55
CA SER A 47 11.73 -4.49 -16.55
C SER A 47 11.60 -3.56 -15.35
N PHE A 48 11.37 -2.26 -15.56
CA PHE A 48 11.12 -1.32 -14.47
C PHE A 48 9.83 -1.63 -13.72
N TRP A 49 8.75 -1.98 -14.42
CA TRP A 49 7.48 -2.36 -13.81
C TRP A 49 7.62 -3.55 -12.85
N TYR A 50 8.24 -4.64 -13.32
CA TYR A 50 8.44 -5.84 -12.51
C TYR A 50 9.48 -5.63 -11.40
N ALA A 51 10.54 -4.86 -11.64
CA ALA A 51 11.48 -4.48 -10.59
C ALA A 51 10.79 -3.70 -9.47
N ALA A 52 9.96 -2.70 -9.81
CA ALA A 52 9.19 -1.94 -8.82
C ALA A 52 8.22 -2.84 -8.05
N THR A 53 7.57 -3.79 -8.73
CA THR A 53 6.67 -4.79 -8.12
C THR A 53 7.39 -5.66 -7.08
N ILE A 54 8.61 -6.08 -7.36
CA ILE A 54 9.39 -6.97 -6.47
C ILE A 54 10.02 -6.17 -5.32
N LEU A 55 10.55 -4.98 -5.61
CA LEU A 55 11.22 -4.14 -4.63
C LEU A 55 10.24 -3.43 -3.68
N GLY A 56 9.05 -3.11 -4.18
CA GLY A 56 8.00 -2.41 -3.43
C GLY A 56 7.68 -3.06 -2.08
N PRO A 57 7.37 -4.37 -2.01
CA PRO A 57 7.16 -5.07 -0.76
C PRO A 57 8.35 -4.97 0.21
N GLY A 58 9.58 -5.10 -0.30
CA GLY A 58 10.79 -4.98 0.53
C GLY A 58 10.91 -3.60 1.17
N LEU A 59 10.73 -2.53 0.38
CA LEU A 59 10.70 -1.16 0.88
C LEU A 59 9.55 -0.94 1.88
N GLY A 60 8.38 -1.50 1.58
CA GLY A 60 7.20 -1.46 2.46
C GLY A 60 7.46 -2.11 3.82
N PHE A 61 8.18 -3.23 3.87
CA PHE A 61 8.56 -3.87 5.13
C PHE A 61 9.51 -3.02 5.95
N VAL A 62 10.51 -2.38 5.32
CA VAL A 62 11.45 -1.49 6.03
C VAL A 62 10.73 -0.29 6.62
N VAL A 63 9.92 0.40 5.82
CA VAL A 63 9.14 1.57 6.26
C VAL A 63 8.09 1.17 7.30
N GLY A 64 7.40 0.05 7.09
CA GLY A 64 6.43 -0.50 8.04
C GLY A 64 7.06 -0.88 9.37
N GLY A 65 8.25 -1.48 9.35
CA GLY A 65 9.02 -1.78 10.56
C GLY A 65 9.36 -0.52 11.36
N TYR A 66 9.77 0.56 10.67
CA TYR A 66 9.96 1.85 11.31
C TYR A 66 8.66 2.44 11.90
N PHE A 67 7.52 2.28 11.24
CA PHE A 67 6.24 2.70 11.81
C PHE A 67 5.86 1.91 13.06
N LEU A 68 6.21 0.63 13.10
CA LEU A 68 5.96 -0.21 14.27
C LEU A 68 6.86 0.13 15.47
N SER A 69 8.02 0.78 15.26
CA SER A 69 8.85 1.30 16.36
C SER A 69 8.33 2.62 16.94
N MET A 70 7.26 3.20 16.39
CA MET A 70 6.56 4.33 16.98
C MET A 70 5.33 3.84 17.76
N PHE A 71 5.06 4.44 18.92
CA PHE A 71 3.90 4.07 19.73
C PHE A 71 2.60 4.33 18.97
N VAL A 72 1.58 3.49 19.14
CA VAL A 72 0.31 3.54 18.38
C VAL A 72 -0.36 4.91 18.38
N ASP A 73 -0.31 5.63 19.51
CA ASP A 73 -0.87 6.99 19.68
C ASP A 73 0.13 8.11 19.37
N LEU A 74 1.29 7.78 18.78
CA LEU A 74 2.45 8.64 18.49
C LEU A 74 3.17 9.22 19.71
N LYS A 75 2.46 9.35 20.84
CA LYS A 75 3.00 9.78 22.13
C LYS A 75 2.44 8.91 23.24
N GLN A 76 3.32 8.46 24.14
CA GLN A 76 2.90 7.68 25.30
C GLN A 76 2.18 8.56 26.35
N PRO A 77 1.24 7.99 27.12
CA PRO A 77 0.64 8.68 28.26
C PRO A 77 1.68 9.11 29.29
N SER A 78 1.42 10.20 30.01
CA SER A 78 2.30 10.70 31.07
C SER A 78 2.55 9.62 32.14
N GLY A 79 3.82 9.39 32.48
CA GLY A 79 4.22 8.39 33.48
C GLY A 79 4.37 6.97 32.94
N VAL A 80 4.16 6.74 31.64
CA VAL A 80 4.42 5.47 30.96
C VAL A 80 5.67 5.61 30.10
N ASN A 81 6.58 4.64 30.21
CA ASN A 81 7.79 4.56 29.38
C ASN A 81 8.02 3.11 28.94
N LEU A 82 7.31 2.71 27.88
CA LEU A 82 7.47 1.44 27.20
C LEU A 82 8.52 1.58 26.10
N ASP A 83 9.25 0.49 25.86
CA ASP A 83 10.08 0.32 24.66
C ASP A 83 9.37 -0.62 23.67
N ALA A 84 9.81 -0.64 22.41
CA ALA A 84 9.28 -1.51 21.36
C ALA A 84 9.41 -3.01 21.66
N ASP A 85 10.31 -3.38 22.58
CA ASP A 85 10.47 -4.76 23.07
C ASP A 85 9.47 -5.14 24.19
N ASP A 86 8.72 -4.19 24.75
CA ASP A 86 7.72 -4.48 25.79
C ASP A 86 6.51 -5.20 25.16
N PRO A 87 6.00 -6.30 25.75
CA PRO A 87 4.85 -7.03 25.21
C PRO A 87 3.55 -6.22 25.15
N ARG A 88 3.47 -5.08 25.86
CA ARG A 88 2.34 -4.15 25.79
C ARG A 88 2.52 -3.11 24.68
N TRP A 89 3.66 -3.08 24.01
CA TRP A 89 3.92 -2.19 22.90
C TRP A 89 3.02 -2.54 21.73
N ILE A 90 2.30 -1.53 21.25
CA ILE A 90 1.57 -1.60 19.99
C ILE A 90 2.17 -0.52 19.12
N GLY A 91 2.79 -0.94 18.02
CA GLY A 91 3.34 -0.03 17.03
C GLY A 91 2.26 0.71 16.24
N ALA A 92 2.62 1.83 15.63
CA ALA A 92 1.72 2.65 14.79
C ALA A 92 1.45 2.04 13.41
N TRP A 93 0.93 0.80 13.40
CA TRP A 93 0.62 0.00 12.21
C TRP A 93 -0.28 0.70 11.19
N TRP A 94 -1.15 1.59 11.67
CA TRP A 94 -2.14 2.30 10.86
C TRP A 94 -1.50 3.34 9.92
N LEU A 95 -0.30 3.85 10.24
CA LEU A 95 0.40 4.86 9.43
C LEU A 95 0.66 4.38 8.00
N GLY A 96 0.97 3.09 7.83
CA GLY A 96 1.19 2.49 6.51
C GLY A 96 -0.05 2.62 5.61
N PHE A 97 -1.24 2.37 6.16
CA PHE A 97 -2.50 2.51 5.42
C PHE A 97 -2.81 3.96 5.07
N VAL A 98 -2.58 4.89 5.99
CA VAL A 98 -2.84 6.32 5.76
C VAL A 98 -1.90 6.86 4.68
N ILE A 99 -0.60 6.62 4.80
CA ILE A 99 0.39 7.14 3.85
C ILE A 99 0.24 6.45 2.49
N GLY A 100 0.22 5.11 2.47
CA GLY A 100 0.07 4.33 1.24
C GLY A 100 -1.25 4.60 0.52
N GLY A 101 -2.36 4.64 1.27
CA GLY A 101 -3.68 4.99 0.73
C GLY A 101 -3.72 6.40 0.15
N SER A 102 -3.07 7.38 0.80
CA SER A 102 -2.96 8.75 0.27
C SER A 102 -2.16 8.79 -1.04
N MET A 103 -1.04 8.06 -1.12
CA MET A 103 -0.24 7.97 -2.34
C MET A 103 -1.02 7.34 -3.49
N LEU A 104 -1.76 6.26 -3.21
CA LEU A 104 -2.64 5.61 -4.19
C LEU A 104 -3.77 6.54 -4.64
N PHE A 105 -4.37 7.28 -3.71
CA PHE A 105 -5.43 8.24 -4.02
C PHE A 105 -4.93 9.37 -4.95
N VAL A 106 -3.73 9.91 -4.69
CA VAL A 106 -3.10 10.89 -5.60
C VAL A 106 -2.82 10.27 -6.97
N SER A 107 -2.31 9.04 -7.00
CA SER A 107 -2.02 8.31 -8.25
C SER A 107 -3.28 8.04 -9.07
N ALA A 108 -4.41 7.79 -8.40
CA ALA A 108 -5.70 7.57 -9.04
C ALA A 108 -6.14 8.77 -9.88
N PHE A 109 -5.87 10.02 -9.46
CA PHE A 109 -6.16 11.19 -10.29
C PHE A 109 -5.38 11.20 -11.61
N GLY A 110 -4.11 10.76 -11.58
CA GLY A 110 -3.32 10.60 -12.80
C GLY A 110 -3.90 9.54 -13.74
N LEU A 111 -4.33 8.40 -13.18
CA LEU A 111 -4.97 7.32 -13.94
C LEU A 111 -6.33 7.71 -14.51
N LEU A 112 -7.13 8.50 -13.78
CA LEU A 112 -8.42 9.01 -14.27
C LEU A 112 -8.28 9.95 -15.47
N GLY A 113 -7.09 10.50 -15.71
CA GLY A 113 -6.77 11.29 -16.90
C GLY A 113 -6.49 10.47 -18.15
N PHE A 114 -6.43 9.13 -18.05
CA PHE A 114 -6.17 8.27 -19.21
C PHE A 114 -7.44 8.17 -20.09
N PRO A 115 -7.28 8.10 -21.42
CA PRO A 115 -8.41 7.91 -22.31
C PRO A 115 -9.08 6.56 -22.08
N ALA A 116 -10.40 6.50 -22.27
CA ALA A 116 -11.19 5.28 -22.08
C ALA A 116 -10.86 4.19 -23.12
N GLU A 117 -10.29 4.59 -24.26
CA GLU A 117 -9.92 3.72 -25.37
C GLU A 117 -8.45 3.97 -25.71
N LEU A 118 -7.71 2.89 -25.96
CA LEU A 118 -6.35 2.94 -26.48
C LEU A 118 -6.42 3.09 -28.02
N PRO A 119 -5.46 3.80 -28.66
CA PRO A 119 -5.41 3.96 -30.12
C PRO A 119 -5.21 2.66 -30.89
#